data_AF-A0A7X6TIL2-F1
#
_entry.id   AF-A0A7X6TIL2-F1
#
_cell.length_a   1.000
_cell.length_b   1.000
_cell.length_c   1.000
_cell.angle_alpha   90.00
_cell.angle_beta   90.00
_cell.angle_gamma   90.00
#
_symmetry.space_group_name_H-M   'P 1'
#
loop_
_entity.id
_entity.type
_entity.pdbx_description
1 polymer ?
#
loop_
_entity_poly.entity_id
_entity_poly.type
_entity_poly.pdbx_seq_one_letter_code
_entity_poly.pdbx_strand_id
1 'polypeptide(L)'
;MISPASVLHDRQRLLVALFFSVVASLCYHFLVENRAHVDLQVHTDKRTIFKVYWKEAGGEWSEERLAAQVIDPANRDYSFRIGNLERIDALRIDPAERITAVRIGSLTITQNGLTPIRIDTREALAQLRPLDGIRELTLGDQGLTIIPANKDPWLLYRVPELGTTSTLAGEAAIIAAIFLTVFALVFATRPLHAEYRFVPFLLLSALMLVAAMAAGSRFAGHPDEHVHVPAGEYYRQHNLPPP
;
A
#
# COMPACT_ATOMS: atom_id res chain seq x y z
N MET A 1 -22.24 22.67 -41.85
CA MET A 1 -22.14 21.22 -42.10
C MET A 1 -21.07 20.65 -41.19
N ILE A 2 -21.39 19.65 -40.37
CA ILE A 2 -20.40 18.94 -39.54
C ILE A 2 -19.57 18.06 -40.47
N SER A 3 -18.25 18.21 -40.47
CA SER A 3 -17.38 17.37 -41.30
C SER A 3 -17.42 15.92 -40.79
N PRO A 4 -17.57 14.92 -41.66
CA PRO A 4 -17.52 13.51 -41.24
C PRO A 4 -16.23 13.17 -40.46
N ALA A 5 -15.13 13.88 -40.72
CA ALA A 5 -13.88 13.73 -39.98
C ALA A 5 -14.01 14.14 -38.51
N SER A 6 -14.76 15.20 -38.16
CA SER A 6 -14.89 15.61 -36.76
C SER A 6 -15.69 14.60 -35.94
N VAL A 7 -16.70 13.97 -36.56
CA VAL A 7 -17.52 12.92 -35.92
C VAL A 7 -16.67 11.68 -35.56
N LEU A 8 -15.74 11.29 -36.44
CA LEU A 8 -14.86 10.14 -36.18
C LEU A 8 -13.92 10.39 -34.99
N HIS A 9 -13.33 11.60 -34.90
CA HIS A 9 -12.43 11.97 -33.81
C HIS A 9 -13.15 12.00 -32.46
N ASP A 10 -14.39 12.50 -32.41
CA ASP A 10 -15.16 12.54 -31.17
C ASP A 10 -15.57 11.14 -30.70
N ARG A 11 -15.90 10.24 -31.63
CA ARG A 11 -16.14 8.81 -31.31
C ARG A 11 -14.89 8.15 -30.74
N GLN A 12 -13.73 8.36 -31.35
CA GLN A 12 -12.47 7.81 -30.86
C GLN A 12 -12.16 8.30 -29.44
N ARG A 13 -12.40 9.59 -29.14
CA ARG A 13 -12.20 10.15 -27.79
C ARG A 13 -13.14 9.54 -26.76
N LEU A 14 -14.41 9.35 -27.10
CA LEU A 14 -15.36 8.67 -26.21
C LEU A 14 -14.92 7.25 -25.89
N LEU A 15 -14.43 6.51 -26.90
CA LEU A 15 -13.90 5.16 -26.68
C LEU A 15 -12.65 5.17 -25.79
N VAL A 16 -11.74 6.14 -25.99
CA VAL A 16 -10.56 6.31 -25.16
C VAL A 16 -10.94 6.66 -23.71
N ALA A 17 -11.85 7.61 -23.51
CA ALA A 17 -12.34 7.98 -22.19
C ALA A 17 -13.02 6.80 -21.48
N LEU A 18 -13.85 6.04 -22.20
CA LEU A 18 -14.50 4.84 -21.68
C LEU A 18 -13.46 3.79 -21.26
N PHE A 19 -12.49 3.50 -22.13
CA PHE A 19 -11.42 2.55 -21.83
C PHE A 19 -10.66 2.94 -20.57
N PHE A 20 -10.18 4.19 -20.47
CA PHE A 20 -9.47 4.66 -19.29
C PHE A 20 -10.33 4.71 -18.04
N SER A 21 -11.64 4.96 -18.17
CA SER A 21 -12.56 4.92 -17.03
C SER A 21 -12.68 3.50 -16.48
N VAL A 22 -12.85 2.51 -17.35
CA VAL A 22 -12.89 1.09 -16.95
C VAL A 22 -11.58 0.67 -16.30
N VAL A 23 -10.43 0.99 -16.92
CA VAL A 23 -9.11 0.69 -16.34
C VAL A 23 -8.93 1.37 -14.98
N ALA A 24 -9.30 2.64 -14.85
CA ALA A 24 -9.20 3.37 -13.59
C ALA A 24 -10.11 2.77 -12.50
N SER A 25 -11.33 2.36 -12.85
CA SER A 25 -12.24 1.67 -11.93
C SER A 25 -11.69 0.30 -11.49
N LEU A 26 -11.11 -0.48 -12.40
CA LEU A 26 -10.45 -1.74 -12.05
C LEU A 26 -9.24 -1.49 -11.14
N CYS A 27 -8.40 -0.52 -11.46
CA CYS A 27 -7.27 -0.12 -10.62
C CYS A 27 -7.74 0.33 -9.22
N TYR A 28 -8.79 1.14 -9.15
CA TYR A 28 -9.40 1.55 -7.88
C TYR A 28 -9.84 0.33 -7.07
N HIS A 29 -10.58 -0.59 -7.70
CA HIS A 29 -11.06 -1.80 -7.05
C HIS A 29 -9.90 -2.65 -6.51
N PHE A 30 -8.91 -2.97 -7.34
CA PHE A 30 -7.80 -3.86 -6.93
C PHE A 30 -6.78 -3.22 -5.98
N LEU A 31 -6.54 -1.91 -6.09
CA LEU A 31 -5.49 -1.23 -5.32
C LEU A 31 -6.00 -0.55 -4.04
N VAL A 32 -7.29 -0.17 -4.01
CA VAL A 32 -7.89 0.59 -2.91
C VAL A 32 -8.93 -0.24 -2.17
N GLU A 33 -9.94 -0.76 -2.88
CA GLU A 33 -11.10 -1.41 -2.26
C GLU A 33 -10.77 -2.82 -1.75
N ASN A 34 -10.01 -3.59 -2.53
CA ASN A 34 -9.66 -4.98 -2.25
C ASN A 34 -8.51 -5.15 -1.23
N ARG A 35 -8.23 -4.12 -0.42
CA ARG A 35 -7.17 -4.13 0.59
C ARG A 35 -7.68 -3.53 1.89
N ALA A 36 -7.43 -4.24 2.99
CA ALA A 36 -7.75 -3.71 4.31
C ALA A 36 -6.67 -2.75 4.80
N HIS A 37 -7.09 -1.69 5.47
CA HIS A 37 -6.23 -0.76 6.20
C HIS A 37 -6.10 -1.20 7.65
N VAL A 38 -4.88 -1.17 8.18
CA VAL A 38 -4.58 -1.48 9.58
C VAL A 38 -4.08 -0.21 10.24
N ASP A 39 -4.79 0.24 11.26
CA ASP A 39 -4.36 1.26 12.20
C ASP A 39 -3.85 0.57 13.46
N LEU A 40 -2.58 0.82 13.81
CA LEU A 40 -1.88 0.17 14.90
C LEU A 40 -1.39 1.22 15.89
N GLN A 41 -1.82 1.08 17.14
CA GLN A 41 -1.19 1.77 18.26
C GLN A 41 -0.27 0.81 19.00
N VAL A 42 1.03 1.06 18.95
CA VAL A 42 2.06 0.18 19.51
C VAL A 42 3.16 0.99 20.17
N HIS A 43 3.74 0.44 21.25
CA HIS A 43 4.92 0.99 21.90
C HIS A 43 6.03 -0.06 21.93
N THR A 44 7.27 0.35 21.71
CA THR A 44 8.45 -0.52 21.75
C THR A 44 9.61 0.18 22.44
N ASP A 45 10.45 -0.57 23.15
CA ASP A 45 11.65 -0.02 23.79
C ASP A 45 12.77 0.26 22.77
N LYS A 46 12.77 -0.47 21.64
CA LYS A 46 13.80 -0.39 20.59
C LYS A 46 13.17 -0.40 19.21
N ARG A 47 13.84 0.26 18.26
CA ARG A 47 13.47 0.18 16.84
C ARG A 47 13.50 -1.27 16.35
N THR A 48 12.40 -1.72 15.76
CA THR A 48 12.18 -3.09 15.28
C THR A 48 11.19 -3.11 14.10
N ILE A 49 10.91 -4.28 13.54
CA ILE A 49 9.91 -4.48 12.49
C ILE A 49 8.73 -5.24 13.10
N PHE A 50 7.54 -4.67 12.95
CA PHE A 50 6.26 -5.30 13.23
C PHE A 50 5.74 -5.94 11.94
N LYS A 51 5.41 -7.22 11.95
CA LYS A 51 4.92 -7.93 10.77
C LYS A 51 3.53 -8.51 11.02
N VAL A 52 2.70 -8.48 10.00
CA VAL A 52 1.40 -9.16 9.98
C VAL A 52 1.37 -10.07 8.77
N TYR A 53 1.26 -11.35 9.02
CA TYR A 53 1.00 -12.38 8.03
C TYR A 53 -0.48 -12.73 8.03
N TRP A 54 -1.02 -13.15 6.89
CA TRP A 54 -2.37 -13.64 6.81
C TRP A 54 -2.47 -14.92 5.98
N LYS A 55 -3.43 -15.76 6.34
CA LYS A 55 -3.82 -16.91 5.53
C LYS A 55 -5.30 -16.82 5.18
N GLU A 56 -5.64 -17.37 4.03
CA GLU A 56 -7.03 -17.49 3.59
C GLU A 56 -7.66 -18.78 4.13
N ALA A 57 -8.99 -18.89 4.05
CA ALA A 57 -9.71 -20.09 4.47
C ALA A 57 -9.19 -21.34 3.74
N GLY A 58 -8.75 -22.34 4.51
CA GLY A 58 -8.17 -23.58 3.99
C GLY A 58 -6.76 -23.46 3.38
N GLY A 59 -6.15 -22.27 3.37
CA GLY A 59 -4.81 -22.05 2.86
C GLY A 59 -3.70 -22.22 3.90
N GLU A 60 -2.47 -22.36 3.42
CA GLU A 60 -1.25 -22.34 4.23
C GLU A 60 -0.74 -20.90 4.44
N TRP A 61 0.18 -20.74 5.41
CA TRP A 61 0.91 -19.49 5.59
C TRP A 61 1.86 -19.27 4.41
N SER A 62 1.98 -18.03 3.93
CA SER A 62 2.89 -17.65 2.85
C SER A 62 3.64 -16.37 3.19
N GLU A 63 4.93 -16.32 2.89
CA GLU A 63 5.76 -15.12 3.07
C GLU A 63 5.37 -13.99 2.11
N GLU A 64 4.68 -14.31 1.00
CA GLU A 64 4.14 -13.31 0.07
C GLU A 64 2.93 -12.57 0.65
N ARG A 65 2.29 -13.13 1.69
CA ARG A 65 1.11 -12.59 2.36
C ARG A 65 1.51 -11.91 3.66
N LEU A 66 2.30 -10.86 3.51
CA LEU A 66 2.97 -10.12 4.58
C LEU A 66 2.77 -8.62 4.41
N ALA A 67 2.53 -7.93 5.53
CA ALA A 67 2.76 -6.51 5.67
C ALA A 67 3.78 -6.27 6.79
N ALA A 68 4.75 -5.41 6.53
CA ALA A 68 5.80 -5.07 7.48
C ALA A 68 5.84 -3.56 7.71
N GLN A 69 5.93 -3.17 8.98
CA GLN A 69 6.05 -1.78 9.40
C GLN A 69 7.22 -1.63 10.34
N VAL A 70 8.13 -0.69 10.03
CA VAL A 70 9.19 -0.31 10.97
C VAL A 70 8.56 0.51 12.09
N ILE A 71 8.77 0.06 13.32
CA ILE A 71 8.30 0.74 14.53
C ILE A 71 9.49 1.19 15.38
N ASP A 72 9.33 2.27 16.13
CA ASP A 72 10.38 2.92 16.91
C ASP A 72 9.81 3.53 18.20
N PRO A 73 10.64 3.83 19.21
CA PRO A 73 10.14 4.30 20.50
C PRO A 73 9.49 5.70 20.50
N ALA A 74 9.77 6.53 19.48
CA ALA A 74 9.30 7.91 19.42
C ALA A 74 7.89 8.03 18.84
N ASN A 75 7.48 7.06 18.01
CA ASN A 75 6.16 7.02 17.38
C ASN A 75 5.30 5.91 18.01
N ARG A 76 3.99 6.14 18.06
CA ARG A 76 3.02 5.18 18.64
C ARG A 76 1.99 4.70 17.64
N ASP A 77 1.64 5.56 16.70
CA ASP A 77 0.55 5.34 15.77
C ASP A 77 1.12 5.06 14.39
N TYR A 78 0.72 3.93 13.81
CA TYR A 78 1.19 3.45 12.52
C TYR A 78 0.02 3.02 11.67
N SER A 79 0.17 3.13 10.35
CA SER A 79 -0.83 2.61 9.43
C SER A 79 -0.18 1.91 8.25
N PHE A 80 -0.78 0.79 7.85
CA PHE A 80 -0.34 0.00 6.70
C PHE A 80 -1.52 -0.73 6.07
N ARG A 81 -1.28 -1.49 5.00
CA ARG A 81 -2.32 -2.26 4.29
C ARG A 81 -2.00 -3.74 4.30
N ILE A 82 -3.04 -4.56 4.42
CA ILE A 82 -2.99 -6.02 4.27
C ILE A 82 -3.92 -6.46 3.12
N GLY A 83 -4.05 -7.77 2.92
CA GLY A 83 -4.91 -8.35 1.88
C GLY A 83 -6.41 -8.06 2.06
N ASN A 84 -7.23 -8.68 1.21
CA ASN A 84 -8.70 -8.59 1.29
C ASN A 84 -9.20 -9.34 2.52
N LEU A 85 -9.80 -8.60 3.46
CA LEU A 85 -10.31 -9.10 4.72
C LEU A 85 -11.43 -10.15 4.60
N GLU A 86 -12.22 -10.12 3.52
CA GLU A 86 -13.25 -11.15 3.23
C GLU A 86 -12.66 -12.54 3.04
N ARG A 87 -11.39 -12.61 2.59
CA ARG A 87 -10.72 -13.87 2.29
C ARG A 87 -9.85 -14.36 3.44
N ILE A 88 -9.55 -13.49 4.40
CA ILE A 88 -8.62 -13.79 5.49
C ILE A 88 -9.35 -14.56 6.60
N ASP A 89 -8.82 -15.73 6.93
CA ASP A 89 -9.31 -16.58 8.03
C ASP A 89 -8.55 -16.30 9.34
N ALA A 90 -7.25 -16.07 9.25
CA ALA A 90 -6.41 -15.80 10.41
C ALA A 90 -5.26 -14.85 10.11
N LEU A 91 -4.86 -14.11 11.14
CA LEU A 91 -3.69 -13.25 11.16
C LEU A 91 -2.65 -13.84 12.10
N ARG A 92 -1.40 -13.85 11.64
CA ARG A 92 -0.21 -14.06 12.46
C ARG A 92 0.44 -12.70 12.67
N ILE A 93 0.60 -12.29 13.92
CA ILE A 93 1.14 -10.98 14.31
C ILE A 93 2.50 -11.21 14.96
N ASP A 94 3.54 -10.67 14.35
CA ASP A 94 4.91 -10.80 14.82
C ASP A 94 5.35 -9.42 15.31
N PRO A 95 5.31 -9.16 16.63
CA PRO A 95 5.46 -7.82 17.17
C PRO A 95 6.87 -7.25 17.04
N ALA A 96 7.90 -8.10 16.93
CA ALA A 96 9.29 -7.66 16.80
C ALA A 96 10.21 -8.73 16.20
N GLU A 97 11.12 -8.32 15.32
CA GLU A 97 12.25 -9.15 14.82
C GLU A 97 13.45 -9.17 15.79
N ARG A 98 13.46 -8.28 16.79
CA ARG A 98 14.51 -8.17 17.80
C ARG A 98 13.92 -8.50 19.17
N ILE A 99 14.76 -9.02 20.07
CA ILE A 99 14.37 -9.25 21.48
C ILE A 99 14.22 -7.89 22.18
N THR A 100 12.99 -7.35 22.15
CA THR A 100 12.58 -6.08 22.75
C THR A 100 11.13 -6.21 23.22
N ALA A 101 10.78 -5.57 24.34
CA ALA A 101 9.39 -5.55 24.76
C ALA A 101 8.57 -4.70 23.79
N VAL A 102 7.37 -5.17 23.46
CA VAL A 102 6.40 -4.49 22.61
C VAL A 102 5.06 -4.49 23.31
N ARG A 103 4.36 -3.36 23.31
CA ARG A 103 3.02 -3.22 23.87
C ARG A 103 2.05 -2.81 22.77
N ILE A 104 1.09 -3.67 22.48
CA ILE A 104 0.01 -3.37 21.55
C ILE A 104 -1.11 -2.72 22.34
N GLY A 105 -1.38 -1.44 22.08
CA GLY A 105 -2.46 -0.68 22.69
C GLY A 105 -3.79 -0.95 21.98
N SER A 106 -3.80 -0.79 20.66
CA SER A 106 -4.95 -1.11 19.82
C SER A 106 -4.54 -1.53 18.42
N LEU A 107 -5.38 -2.34 17.78
CA LEU A 107 -5.26 -2.71 16.38
C LEU A 107 -6.66 -2.66 15.76
N THR A 108 -6.84 -1.80 14.77
CA THR A 108 -8.10 -1.66 14.04
C THR A 108 -7.87 -2.01 12.58
N ILE A 109 -8.67 -2.93 12.04
CA ILE A 109 -8.63 -3.32 10.63
C ILE A 109 -9.93 -2.90 9.97
N THR A 110 -9.82 -2.06 8.96
CA THR A 110 -10.95 -1.54 8.19
C THR A 110 -10.82 -1.93 6.73
N GLN A 111 -11.93 -2.31 6.10
CA GLN A 111 -12.03 -2.44 4.66
C GLN A 111 -13.38 -1.88 4.24
N ASN A 112 -13.40 -1.16 3.11
CA ASN A 112 -14.64 -0.63 2.58
C ASN A 112 -15.64 -1.78 2.37
N GLY A 113 -16.86 -1.56 2.82
CA GLY A 113 -17.94 -2.52 2.67
C GLY A 113 -18.02 -3.62 3.71
N LEU A 114 -17.09 -3.69 4.68
CA LEU A 114 -17.11 -4.66 5.77
C LEU A 114 -17.23 -4.01 7.16
N THR A 115 -17.69 -4.78 8.13
CA THR A 115 -17.63 -4.39 9.54
C THR A 115 -16.17 -4.33 10.00
N PRO A 116 -15.71 -3.22 10.60
CA PRO A 116 -14.34 -3.11 11.11
C PRO A 116 -14.04 -4.14 12.19
N ILE A 117 -12.85 -4.73 12.15
CA ILE A 117 -12.31 -5.53 13.26
C ILE A 117 -11.61 -4.56 14.21
N ARG A 118 -12.03 -4.55 15.47
CA ARG A 118 -11.45 -3.71 16.52
C ARG A 118 -10.87 -4.56 17.63
N ILE A 119 -9.56 -4.46 17.82
CA ILE A 119 -8.81 -5.07 18.91
C ILE A 119 -8.27 -3.93 19.80
N ASP A 120 -9.20 -3.23 20.45
CA ASP A 120 -8.95 -2.01 21.25
C ASP A 120 -9.45 -2.11 22.70
N THR A 121 -10.11 -3.22 23.05
CA THR A 121 -10.56 -3.53 24.41
C THR A 121 -9.72 -4.64 25.02
N ARG A 122 -9.76 -4.74 26.35
CA ARG A 122 -9.08 -5.81 27.10
C ARG A 122 -9.54 -7.19 26.63
N GLU A 123 -10.85 -7.34 26.43
CA GLU A 123 -11.49 -8.59 25.99
C GLU A 123 -11.07 -8.95 24.56
N ALA A 124 -10.96 -7.97 23.66
CA ALA A 124 -10.51 -8.20 22.29
C ALA A 124 -9.00 -8.51 22.23
N LEU A 125 -8.16 -7.79 22.97
CA LEU A 125 -6.73 -8.07 23.07
C LEU A 125 -6.45 -9.47 23.63
N ALA A 126 -7.29 -9.96 24.55
CA ALA A 126 -7.19 -11.32 25.09
C ALA A 126 -7.44 -12.42 24.03
N GLN A 127 -8.00 -12.08 22.85
CA GLN A 127 -8.17 -13.01 21.74
C GLN A 127 -6.86 -13.28 20.98
N LEU A 128 -5.82 -12.46 21.19
CA LEU A 128 -4.49 -12.67 20.64
C LEU A 128 -3.80 -13.81 21.40
N ARG A 129 -3.74 -14.99 20.77
CA ARG A 129 -3.19 -16.20 21.40
C ARG A 129 -1.70 -16.30 21.15
N PRO A 130 -0.85 -16.41 22.19
CA PRO A 130 0.56 -16.71 22.00
C PRO A 130 0.71 -18.12 21.43
N LEU A 131 1.58 -18.29 20.44
CA LEU A 131 1.91 -19.61 19.89
C LEU A 131 3.36 -19.99 20.15
N ASP A 132 4.31 -19.18 19.70
CA ASP A 132 5.74 -19.46 19.88
C ASP A 132 6.54 -18.17 20.12
N GLY A 133 7.75 -18.32 20.64
CA GLY A 133 8.72 -17.24 20.76
C GLY A 133 8.38 -16.15 21.77
N ILE A 134 7.35 -16.34 22.61
CA ILE A 134 6.92 -15.39 23.64
C ILE A 134 7.29 -15.93 25.02
N ARG A 135 8.09 -15.16 25.77
CA ARG A 135 8.49 -15.49 27.15
C ARG A 135 7.41 -15.10 28.15
N GLU A 136 6.85 -13.91 27.98
CA GLU A 136 5.83 -13.36 28.87
C GLU A 136 4.81 -12.56 28.05
N LEU A 137 3.54 -12.73 28.42
CA LEU A 137 2.41 -12.03 27.82
C LEU A 137 1.54 -11.47 28.95
N THR A 138 1.52 -10.15 29.09
CA THR A 138 0.85 -9.48 30.21
C THR A 138 -0.17 -8.48 29.68
N LEU A 139 -1.43 -8.72 29.99
CA LEU A 139 -2.54 -7.85 29.63
C LEU A 139 -2.79 -6.83 30.76
N GLY A 140 -2.52 -5.55 30.49
CA GLY A 140 -2.71 -4.46 31.44
C GLY A 140 -3.65 -3.37 30.91
N ASP A 141 -3.81 -2.30 31.68
CA ASP A 141 -4.74 -1.20 31.34
C ASP A 141 -4.32 -0.41 30.09
N GLN A 142 -3.04 -0.49 29.71
CA GLN A 142 -2.48 0.16 28.52
C GLN A 142 -2.34 -0.79 27.32
N GLY A 143 -2.91 -1.99 27.39
CA GLY A 143 -2.89 -2.97 26.33
C GLY A 143 -2.08 -4.23 26.63
N LEU A 144 -1.73 -4.96 25.58
CA LEU A 144 -1.05 -6.26 25.65
C LEU A 144 0.47 -6.08 25.54
N THR A 145 1.19 -6.33 26.63
CA THR A 145 2.66 -6.32 26.65
C THR A 145 3.20 -7.70 26.33
N ILE A 146 4.09 -7.76 25.34
CA ILE A 146 4.73 -8.98 24.84
C ILE A 146 6.23 -8.86 25.08
N ILE A 147 6.79 -9.86 25.76
CA ILE A 147 8.23 -9.99 25.98
C ILE A 147 8.72 -11.21 25.20
N PRO A 148 9.43 -11.02 24.08
CA PRO A 148 9.92 -12.13 23.25
C PRO A 148 10.94 -13.01 23.98
N ALA A 149 10.86 -14.32 23.76
CA ALA A 149 11.88 -15.30 24.12
C ALA A 149 12.96 -15.44 23.06
N ASN A 150 12.62 -15.19 21.79
CA ASN A 150 13.50 -15.31 20.63
C ASN A 150 13.26 -14.15 19.62
N LYS A 151 13.77 -14.28 18.39
CA LYS A 151 13.64 -13.27 17.32
C LYS A 151 12.38 -13.43 16.46
N ASP A 152 11.56 -14.44 16.73
CA ASP A 152 10.32 -14.72 15.98
C ASP A 152 9.13 -14.96 16.93
N PRO A 153 8.83 -14.01 17.85
CA PRO A 153 7.61 -14.07 18.64
C PRO A 153 6.41 -13.92 17.71
N TRP A 154 5.37 -14.74 17.87
CA TRP A 154 4.14 -14.53 17.12
C TRP A 154 2.87 -14.88 17.88
N LEU A 155 1.84 -14.08 17.60
CA LEU A 155 0.49 -14.19 18.11
C LEU A 155 -0.45 -14.62 16.98
N LEU A 156 -1.44 -15.43 17.31
CA LEU A 156 -2.53 -15.79 16.41
C LEU A 156 -3.80 -15.03 16.75
N TYR A 157 -4.42 -14.46 15.72
CA TYR A 157 -5.76 -13.90 15.78
C TYR A 157 -6.65 -14.59 14.73
N ARG A 158 -7.78 -15.15 15.14
CA ARG A 158 -8.77 -15.70 14.21
C ARG A 158 -9.73 -14.58 13.83
N VAL A 159 -9.88 -14.34 12.53
CA VAL A 159 -10.77 -13.31 12.03
C VAL A 159 -12.22 -13.79 12.21
N PRO A 160 -13.11 -13.01 12.85
CA PRO A 160 -14.51 -13.37 12.97
C PRO A 160 -15.22 -13.28 11.62
N GLU A 161 -16.40 -13.90 11.51
CA GLU A 161 -17.28 -13.65 10.37
C GLU A 161 -17.65 -12.16 10.31
N LEU A 162 -17.48 -11.55 9.14
CA LEU A 162 -17.66 -10.12 8.96
C LEU A 162 -19.01 -9.83 8.32
N GLY A 163 -19.72 -8.86 8.89
CA GLY A 163 -20.90 -8.29 8.26
C GLY A 163 -20.51 -7.38 7.09
N THR A 164 -21.40 -7.27 6.11
CA THR A 164 -21.29 -6.28 5.04
C THR A 164 -21.89 -4.95 5.50
N THR A 165 -21.14 -3.87 5.36
CA THR A 165 -21.56 -2.49 5.67
C THR A 165 -21.74 -1.63 4.43
N SER A 166 -21.37 -2.15 3.24
CA SER A 166 -21.44 -1.36 2.01
C SER A 166 -22.87 -1.03 1.63
N THR A 167 -23.04 0.17 1.08
CA THR A 167 -24.23 0.50 0.31
C THR A 167 -23.84 0.57 -1.15
N LEU A 168 -24.58 -0.14 -2.00
CA LEU A 168 -24.40 -0.14 -3.46
C LEU A 168 -24.41 1.30 -4.03
N ALA A 169 -25.11 2.23 -3.37
CA ALA A 169 -25.12 3.64 -3.72
C ALA A 169 -23.74 4.32 -3.57
N GLY A 170 -22.98 3.99 -2.52
CA GLY A 170 -21.65 4.56 -2.28
C GLY A 170 -20.65 4.10 -3.34
N GLU A 171 -20.62 2.80 -3.63
CA GLU A 171 -19.77 2.22 -4.68
C GLU A 171 -20.11 2.81 -6.06
N ALA A 172 -21.40 2.87 -6.41
CA ALA A 172 -21.84 3.45 -7.67
C ALA A 172 -21.45 4.94 -7.79
N ALA A 173 -21.53 5.71 -6.70
CA ALA A 173 -21.12 7.12 -6.69
C ALA A 173 -19.63 7.28 -6.94
N ILE A 174 -18.79 6.44 -6.33
CA ILE A 174 -17.32 6.48 -6.54
C ILE A 174 -16.98 6.10 -7.98
N ILE A 175 -17.59 5.04 -8.52
CA ILE A 175 -17.38 4.63 -9.92
C ILE A 175 -17.83 5.75 -10.87
N ALA A 176 -19.00 6.34 -10.63
CA ALA A 176 -19.48 7.48 -11.42
C ALA A 176 -18.51 8.67 -11.34
N ALA A 177 -17.97 8.98 -10.17
CA ALA A 177 -16.99 10.04 -9.98
C ALA A 177 -15.69 9.77 -10.75
N ILE A 178 -15.20 8.52 -10.78
CA ILE A 178 -14.04 8.12 -11.59
C ILE A 178 -14.33 8.37 -13.08
N PHE A 179 -15.48 7.91 -13.57
CA PHE A 179 -15.89 8.13 -14.96
C PHE A 179 -15.96 9.62 -15.29
N LEU A 180 -16.65 10.42 -14.48
CA LEU A 180 -16.78 11.87 -14.69
C LEU A 180 -15.41 12.55 -14.71
N THR A 181 -14.50 12.15 -13.82
CA THR A 181 -13.14 12.71 -13.75
C THR A 181 -12.34 12.37 -14.99
N VAL A 182 -12.33 11.10 -15.42
CA VAL A 182 -11.60 10.68 -16.63
C VAL A 182 -12.16 11.36 -17.86
N PHE A 183 -13.48 11.44 -18.00
CA PHE A 183 -14.12 12.18 -19.09
C PHE A 183 -13.71 13.66 -19.05
N ALA A 184 -13.83 14.32 -17.90
CA ALA A 184 -13.44 15.72 -17.75
C ALA A 184 -11.97 15.94 -18.16
N LEU A 185 -11.06 15.06 -17.76
CA LEU A 185 -9.64 15.13 -18.14
C LEU A 185 -9.42 14.97 -19.65
N VAL A 186 -10.02 13.95 -20.28
CA VAL A 186 -9.89 13.71 -21.73
C VAL A 186 -10.43 14.88 -22.55
N PHE A 187 -11.53 15.50 -22.11
CA PHE A 187 -12.10 16.65 -22.81
C PHE A 187 -11.34 17.95 -22.50
N ALA A 188 -10.84 18.14 -21.27
CA ALA A 188 -10.05 19.31 -20.88
C ALA A 188 -8.69 19.37 -21.58
N THR A 189 -8.08 18.22 -21.90
CA THR A 189 -6.80 18.16 -22.62
C THR A 189 -6.93 18.37 -24.13
N ARG A 190 -8.15 18.52 -24.67
CA ARG A 190 -8.39 18.76 -26.10
C ARG A 190 -7.53 19.87 -26.72
N PRO A 191 -7.35 21.05 -26.09
CA PRO A 191 -6.50 22.12 -26.64
C PRO A 191 -5.02 21.74 -26.72
N LEU A 192 -4.57 20.80 -25.87
CA LEU A 192 -3.18 20.35 -25.83
C LEU A 192 -2.83 19.39 -26.97
N HIS A 193 -3.83 18.71 -27.54
CA HIS A 193 -3.63 17.84 -28.70
C HIS A 193 -3.45 18.61 -30.00
N ALA A 194 -3.92 19.85 -30.07
CA ALA A 194 -3.62 20.71 -31.21
C ALA A 194 -2.11 21.00 -31.23
N GLU A 195 -1.48 20.81 -32.40
CA GLU A 195 -0.07 21.15 -32.63
C GLU A 195 0.92 20.46 -31.68
N TYR A 196 0.57 19.29 -31.12
CA TYR A 196 1.41 18.55 -30.17
C TYR A 196 1.80 19.35 -28.92
N ARG A 197 0.98 20.33 -28.50
CA ARG A 197 1.24 21.16 -27.31
C ARG A 197 1.35 20.36 -26.01
N PHE A 198 0.91 19.11 -25.97
CA PHE A 198 1.12 18.19 -24.85
C PHE A 198 2.57 17.72 -24.70
N VAL A 199 3.40 17.75 -25.76
CA VAL A 199 4.77 17.23 -25.76
C VAL A 199 5.67 17.93 -24.73
N PRO A 200 5.72 19.28 -24.64
CA PRO A 200 6.49 19.97 -23.61
C PRO A 200 6.09 19.55 -22.18
N PHE A 201 4.80 19.34 -21.91
CA PHE A 201 4.33 18.92 -20.59
C PHE A 201 4.73 17.49 -20.24
N LEU A 202 4.71 16.57 -21.22
CA LEU A 202 5.20 15.21 -21.02
C LEU A 202 6.71 15.19 -20.79
N LEU A 203 7.48 15.97 -21.56
CA LEU A 203 8.93 16.10 -21.37
C LEU A 203 9.27 16.70 -20.00
N LEU A 204 8.54 17.72 -19.57
CA LEU A 204 8.68 18.30 -18.23
C LEU A 204 8.35 17.28 -17.14
N SER A 205 7.28 16.50 -17.32
CA SER A 205 6.89 15.45 -16.36
C SER A 205 7.96 14.36 -16.26
N ALA A 206 8.51 13.92 -17.39
CA ALA A 206 9.62 12.96 -17.43
C ALA A 206 10.88 13.51 -16.75
N LEU A 207 11.24 14.77 -17.02
CA LEU A 207 12.35 15.44 -16.37
C LEU A 207 12.17 15.53 -14.84
N MET A 208 10.97 15.89 -14.37
CA MET A 208 10.64 15.93 -12.95
C MET A 208 10.74 14.56 -12.29
N LEU A 209 10.31 13.50 -12.97
CA LEU A 209 10.45 12.13 -12.47
C LEU A 209 11.93 11.72 -12.35
N VAL A 210 12.75 12.01 -13.37
CA VAL A 210 14.20 11.76 -13.33
C VAL A 210 14.86 12.52 -12.19
N ALA A 211 14.52 13.80 -12.03
CA ALA A 211 15.05 14.63 -10.94
C ALA A 211 14.65 14.09 -9.55
N ALA A 212 13.39 13.66 -9.38
CA ALA A 212 12.90 13.07 -8.14
C ALA A 212 13.59 11.74 -7.84
N MET A 213 13.74 10.86 -8.84
CA MET A 213 14.50 9.62 -8.71
C MET A 213 15.96 9.88 -8.34
N ALA A 214 16.60 10.85 -8.98
CA ALA A 214 17.98 11.23 -8.68
C ALA A 214 18.13 11.78 -7.25
N ALA A 215 17.20 12.64 -6.81
CA ALA A 215 17.23 13.22 -5.47
C ALA A 215 16.92 12.20 -4.36
N GLY A 216 16.03 11.23 -4.62
CA GLY A 216 15.67 10.19 -3.66
C GLY A 216 16.63 9.00 -3.60
N SER A 217 17.46 8.82 -4.64
CA SER A 217 18.44 7.72 -4.69
C SER A 217 19.57 7.98 -3.69
N ARG A 218 19.83 7.00 -2.83
CA ARG A 218 21.01 7.04 -1.96
C ARG A 218 22.25 6.74 -2.79
N PHE A 219 23.32 7.50 -2.55
CA PHE A 219 24.63 7.20 -3.09
C PHE A 219 25.10 5.83 -2.61
N ALA A 220 25.59 4.99 -3.52
CA ALA A 220 25.93 3.58 -3.33
C ALA A 220 24.76 2.66 -2.92
N GLY A 221 23.53 2.99 -3.33
CA GLY A 221 22.34 2.19 -3.07
C GLY A 221 22.21 0.95 -3.96
N HIS A 222 22.77 0.99 -5.17
CA HIS A 222 22.71 -0.13 -6.13
C HIS A 222 24.08 -0.84 -6.20
N PRO A 223 24.12 -2.19 -6.20
CA PRO A 223 25.39 -2.94 -6.09
C PRO A 223 26.39 -2.69 -7.23
N ASP A 224 25.96 -2.18 -8.39
CA ASP A 224 26.80 -1.86 -9.55
C ASP A 224 27.11 -0.34 -9.68
N GLU A 225 26.70 0.48 -8.71
CA GLU A 225 26.87 1.94 -8.78
C GLU A 225 28.35 2.35 -8.85
N HIS A 226 29.22 1.53 -8.28
CA HIS A 226 30.69 1.67 -8.37
C HIS A 226 31.24 1.51 -9.79
N VAL A 227 30.45 0.97 -10.74
CA VAL A 227 30.80 0.89 -12.17
C VAL A 227 30.16 2.04 -12.95
N HIS A 228 28.92 2.39 -12.60
CA HIS A 228 28.16 3.44 -13.29
C HIS A 228 28.71 4.85 -13.06
N VAL A 229 29.12 5.19 -11.83
CA VAL A 229 29.65 6.54 -11.52
C VAL A 229 30.98 6.81 -12.25
N PRO A 230 31.99 5.91 -12.21
CA PRO A 230 33.22 6.12 -12.98
C PRO A 230 33.00 6.10 -14.49
N ALA A 231 32.08 5.26 -15.00
CA ALA A 231 31.72 5.28 -16.41
C ALA A 231 31.10 6.63 -16.82
N GLY A 232 30.21 7.18 -15.98
CA GLY A 232 29.64 8.51 -16.18
C GLY A 232 30.70 9.61 -16.23
N GLU A 233 31.65 9.61 -15.28
CA GLU A 233 32.76 10.58 -15.29
C GLU A 233 33.67 10.41 -16.51
N TYR A 234 33.92 9.18 -16.95
CA TYR A 234 34.71 8.92 -18.15
C TYR A 234 34.05 9.53 -19.40
N TYR A 235 32.76 9.27 -19.62
CA TYR A 235 32.02 9.78 -20.78
C TYR A 235 31.71 11.28 -20.73
N ARG A 236 31.95 11.98 -19.61
CA ARG A 236 31.94 13.46 -19.59
C ARG A 236 33.06 14.05 -20.44
N GLN A 237 34.15 13.32 -20.64
CA GLN A 237 35.35 13.79 -21.32
C GLN A 237 35.68 12.98 -22.58
N HIS A 238 35.02 11.84 -22.78
CA HIS A 238 35.32 10.89 -23.86
C HIS A 238 34.05 10.49 -24.61
N ASN A 239 34.14 10.35 -25.93
CA ASN A 239 33.03 9.90 -26.79
C ASN A 239 33.17 8.45 -27.26
N LEU A 240 34.24 7.76 -26.87
CA LEU A 240 34.54 6.38 -27.22
C LEU A 240 34.61 5.55 -25.93
N PRO A 241 34.29 4.24 -25.95
CA PRO A 241 34.39 3.40 -24.77
C PRO A 241 35.84 3.26 -24.27
N PRO A 242 36.04 3.02 -22.95
CA PRO A 242 37.37 2.77 -22.41
C PRO A 242 37.97 1.51 -23.05
N PRO A 243 39.29 1.50 -23.30
CA PRO A 243 40.00 0.38 -23.93
C PRO A 243 40.00 -0.89 -23.07
#